data_AF-A0A2N9JKN0-F1
#
_entry.id   AF-A0A2N9JKN0-F1
#
_cell.length_a   1.000
_cell.length_b   1.000
_cell.length_c   1.000
_cell.angle_alpha   90.00
_cell.angle_beta   90.00
_cell.angle_gamma   90.00
#
_symmetry.space_group_name_H-M   'P 1'
#
loop_
_entity.id
_entity.type
_entity.pdbx_description
1 polymer ?
#
loop_
_entity_poly.entity_id
_entity_poly.type
_entity_poly.pdbx_seq_one_letter_code
_entity_poly.pdbx_strand_id
1 'polypeptide(L)'
;MSSATTGGPRRDLIGALSLLESWDRPAWWTPPGAPHRLEALIGTPGEPGHLRIEHWFAGQARPDNPWLRGDVVSTQALGPAALGQRGRAGTATHELLAHVPEPDGVVAYAWAVNDPTPRRWRRLGIVTQLPSEPDRPLWDGPEGPAEWGAGRVVATATAATRLRSGWVQALVQVDDSIYHLHRQQRGGKVRWLRHACLRLADPAPFAIASEPSMKVAQVSGETDSQPERPRRTLSSSESRSGVRGTDLGVRIDHAGQAFMLFGDTHWTRRRLGTRDSIAAVHQPDADLPSVTFHGSPTAITGGGTTLREYDVPLDAFSLDGELYAFFTSNHFRDAQVMGRSVLTRAPRPVIEPTARWRPLRFAYRGTFSTHRFVNVSVQRWGDHLYLWGTGAYRADDVRLARVDLTTPGLARSLRSGSGAVLREAVRYWVAPHTPVIPANAAISQPHERLLSAHGSDDQLWSPHESDARPLFTPGALGELSVRWVPDLGRFVMLTMSGPDDSIGAAVVLRTAERPWGPWSPRLRLFDWIEGGMSFADERRRFIKAHRDGSDPVGDAIFAGQAAATGAAYAPYLFDARVQAGRLVLRYTLSTWNPYQVVLMRHRLAVDDLITTSYLV
;
A
#
# COMPACT_ATOMS: atom_id res chain seq x y z
N MET A 1 -28.93 34.24 3.36
CA MET A 1 -27.64 34.89 3.03
C MET A 1 -26.69 33.79 2.59
N SER A 2 -26.22 33.90 1.34
CA SER A 2 -25.31 32.97 0.68
C SER A 2 -23.99 32.85 1.47
N SER A 3 -23.68 31.67 2.01
CA SER A 3 -22.35 31.40 2.55
C SER A 3 -21.41 31.14 1.38
N ALA A 4 -20.58 32.13 1.09
CA ALA A 4 -19.54 32.06 0.08
C ALA A 4 -18.61 30.87 0.35
N THR A 5 -18.48 30.01 -0.66
CA THR A 5 -17.41 29.03 -0.82
C THR A 5 -16.08 29.78 -0.84
N THR A 6 -15.31 29.75 0.26
CA THR A 6 -13.93 30.23 0.28
C THR A 6 -13.03 29.18 -0.39
N GLY A 7 -13.01 29.18 -1.72
CA GLY A 7 -12.04 28.45 -2.51
C GLY A 7 -11.29 29.44 -3.40
N GLY A 8 -10.11 29.88 -2.97
CA GLY A 8 -9.18 30.56 -3.89
C GLY A 8 -8.82 29.65 -5.07
N PRO A 9 -8.25 30.18 -6.16
CA PRO A 9 -7.78 29.34 -7.27
C PRO A 9 -6.77 28.31 -6.74
N ARG A 10 -7.06 27.02 -6.97
CA ARG A 10 -6.14 25.93 -6.63
C ARG A 10 -4.82 26.15 -7.35
N ARG A 11 -3.71 26.02 -6.62
CA ARG A 11 -2.38 26.40 -7.08
C ARG A 11 -1.64 25.19 -7.64
N ASP A 12 -0.99 25.39 -8.78
CA ASP A 12 -0.14 24.37 -9.38
C ASP A 12 1.09 24.13 -8.48
N LEU A 13 1.27 22.89 -8.06
CA LEU A 13 2.40 22.42 -7.25
C LEU A 13 3.56 21.94 -8.14
N ILE A 14 3.25 21.56 -9.38
CA ILE A 14 4.20 21.15 -10.42
C ILE A 14 3.85 21.85 -11.73
N GLY A 15 4.84 21.97 -12.62
CA GLY A 15 4.67 22.43 -13.99
C GLY A 15 5.28 21.44 -14.98
N ALA A 16 5.09 21.69 -16.28
CA ALA A 16 5.55 20.78 -17.35
C ALA A 16 7.04 20.42 -17.27
N LEU A 17 7.86 21.32 -16.71
CA LEU A 17 9.31 21.17 -16.57
C LEU A 17 9.77 20.66 -15.18
N SER A 18 8.85 20.27 -14.30
CA SER A 18 9.17 19.90 -12.92
C SER A 18 9.74 18.49 -12.75
N LEU A 19 9.73 17.63 -13.78
CA LEU A 19 10.25 16.26 -13.74
C LEU A 19 11.36 16.05 -14.78
N LEU A 20 12.44 15.33 -14.49
CA LEU A 20 13.38 14.85 -15.52
C LEU A 20 14.01 13.52 -15.15
N GLU A 21 14.61 12.83 -16.13
CA GLU A 21 15.51 11.71 -15.88
C GLU A 21 16.97 12.16 -16.01
N SER A 22 17.72 12.13 -14.89
CA SER A 22 19.10 12.61 -14.85
C SER A 22 20.06 11.73 -15.64
N TRP A 23 21.15 12.34 -16.11
CA TRP A 23 22.20 11.66 -16.89
C TRP A 23 23.25 10.92 -16.07
N ASP A 24 23.11 10.89 -14.74
CA ASP A 24 24.16 10.46 -13.82
C ASP A 24 24.69 9.04 -14.07
N ARG A 25 26.02 8.90 -13.95
CA ARG A 25 26.71 7.64 -13.62
C ARG A 25 27.18 7.74 -12.17
N PRO A 26 27.07 6.66 -11.37
CA PRO A 26 27.14 6.75 -9.91
C PRO A 26 28.48 7.26 -9.36
N ALA A 27 28.38 8.00 -8.25
CA ALA A 27 29.48 8.21 -7.31
C ALA A 27 29.87 6.88 -6.61
N TRP A 28 31.11 6.78 -6.15
CA TRP A 28 31.77 5.55 -5.67
C TRP A 28 31.12 4.86 -4.45
N TRP A 29 30.21 5.51 -3.73
CA TRP A 29 29.40 4.91 -2.65
C TRP A 29 28.09 4.27 -3.14
N THR A 30 27.77 4.37 -4.42
CA THR A 30 26.61 3.71 -5.03
C THR A 30 27.04 2.33 -5.51
N PRO A 31 26.34 1.23 -5.18
CA PRO A 31 26.72 -0.12 -5.59
C PRO A 31 26.96 -0.21 -7.11
N PRO A 32 28.00 -0.91 -7.59
CA PRO A 32 28.34 -0.93 -9.01
C PRO A 32 27.22 -1.59 -9.83
N GLY A 33 26.62 -0.83 -10.76
CA GLY A 33 25.68 -1.36 -11.77
C GLY A 33 24.22 -0.88 -11.75
N ALA A 34 23.87 0.27 -11.14
CA ALA A 34 22.47 0.75 -11.07
C ALA A 34 22.29 2.26 -11.43
N PRO A 35 21.13 2.69 -11.99
CA PRO A 35 21.00 3.54 -13.19
C PRO A 35 20.12 4.80 -13.03
N HIS A 36 20.04 5.65 -14.08
CA HIS A 36 19.05 6.71 -14.36
C HIS A 36 18.00 7.03 -13.26
N ARG A 37 18.12 8.19 -12.61
CA ARG A 37 17.23 8.65 -11.55
C ARG A 37 16.17 9.61 -12.09
N LEU A 38 14.94 9.54 -11.56
CA LEU A 38 13.98 10.62 -11.74
C LEU A 38 14.26 11.71 -10.71
N GLU A 39 14.30 12.94 -11.18
CA GLU A 39 14.45 14.14 -10.39
C GLU A 39 13.19 14.97 -10.53
N ALA A 40 12.69 15.53 -9.43
CA ALA A 40 11.52 16.38 -9.44
C ALA A 40 11.70 17.62 -8.55
N LEU A 41 11.09 18.73 -8.96
CA LEU A 41 10.87 19.90 -8.13
C LEU A 41 9.38 19.99 -7.83
N ILE A 42 9.04 19.93 -6.55
CA ILE A 42 7.65 19.89 -6.10
C ILE A 42 7.41 21.06 -5.15
N GLY A 43 6.38 21.84 -5.45
CA GLY A 43 5.89 22.88 -4.57
C GLY A 43 4.98 22.32 -3.49
N THR A 44 5.14 22.83 -2.28
CA THR A 44 4.16 22.68 -1.18
C THR A 44 3.73 24.06 -0.72
N PRO A 45 2.46 24.26 -0.30
CA PRO A 45 2.03 25.55 0.25
C PRO A 45 2.91 25.98 1.44
N GLY A 46 3.46 27.19 1.37
CA GLY A 46 4.28 27.79 2.42
C GLY A 46 3.60 29.01 3.05
N GLU A 47 4.32 30.12 3.15
CA GLU A 47 3.73 31.41 3.53
C GLU A 47 2.63 31.84 2.54
N PRO A 48 1.65 32.67 2.96
CA PRO A 48 0.61 33.16 2.07
C PRO A 48 1.19 33.72 0.76
N GLY A 49 0.68 33.23 -0.37
CA GLY A 49 1.16 33.64 -1.69
C GLY A 49 2.46 32.96 -2.16
N HIS A 50 3.09 32.07 -1.38
CA HIS A 50 4.35 31.41 -1.73
C HIS A 50 4.27 29.87 -1.67
N LEU A 51 5.09 29.21 -2.50
CA LEU A 51 5.36 27.78 -2.46
C LEU A 51 6.75 27.55 -1.88
N ARG A 52 6.87 26.50 -1.05
CA ARG A 52 8.14 25.89 -0.68
C ARG A 52 8.47 24.83 -1.72
N ILE A 53 9.49 25.11 -2.54
CA ILE A 53 9.99 24.20 -3.57
C ILE A 53 11.00 23.26 -2.95
N GLU A 54 10.71 21.96 -3.00
CA GLU A 54 11.57 20.89 -2.54
C GLU A 54 12.07 20.06 -3.73
N HIS A 55 13.34 19.65 -3.67
CA HIS A 55 13.90 18.68 -4.60
C HIS A 55 13.56 17.26 -4.13
N TRP A 56 13.09 16.43 -5.05
CA TRP A 56 12.74 15.03 -4.82
C TRP A 56 13.43 14.16 -5.85
N PHE A 57 13.77 12.92 -5.47
CA PHE A 57 14.38 11.97 -6.38
C PHE A 57 13.96 10.53 -6.14
N ALA A 58 13.84 9.76 -7.22
CA ALA A 58 13.48 8.34 -7.17
C ALA A 58 14.35 7.51 -8.11
N GLY A 59 14.99 6.48 -7.57
CA GLY A 59 15.74 5.51 -8.36
C GLY A 59 14.78 4.63 -9.15
N GLN A 60 14.99 4.45 -10.45
CA GLN A 60 14.04 3.71 -11.28
C GLN A 60 14.37 2.22 -11.46
N ALA A 61 15.42 1.71 -10.82
CA ALA A 61 15.87 0.32 -10.96
C ALA A 61 14.85 -0.71 -10.45
N ARG A 62 14.10 -0.35 -9.41
CA ARG A 62 13.07 -1.16 -8.79
C ARG A 62 11.79 -0.34 -8.63
N PRO A 63 10.60 -0.92 -8.89
CA PRO A 63 9.32 -0.23 -8.72
C PRO A 63 8.87 -0.02 -7.27
N ASP A 64 9.54 -0.63 -6.29
CA ASP A 64 9.31 -0.38 -4.86
C ASP A 64 10.29 0.65 -4.27
N ASN A 65 11.13 1.29 -5.10
CA ASN A 65 11.95 2.40 -4.64
C ASN A 65 11.07 3.60 -4.29
N PRO A 66 11.16 4.16 -3.08
CA PRO A 66 10.41 5.33 -2.72
C PRO A 66 10.97 6.58 -3.41
N TRP A 67 10.11 7.58 -3.55
CA TRP A 67 10.58 8.95 -3.71
C TRP A 67 11.23 9.41 -2.42
N LEU A 68 12.42 9.98 -2.54
CA LEU A 68 13.18 10.52 -1.43
C LEU A 68 13.16 12.04 -1.51
N ARG A 69 12.86 12.67 -0.38
CA ARG A 69 12.91 14.11 -0.24
C ARG A 69 14.35 14.56 -0.03
N GLY A 70 14.80 15.48 -0.88
CA GLY A 70 16.06 16.18 -0.78
C GLY A 70 15.91 17.53 -0.08
N ASP A 71 16.79 18.48 -0.45
CA ASP A 71 16.83 19.81 0.15
C ASP A 71 15.73 20.74 -0.40
N VAL A 72 15.40 21.75 0.42
CA VAL A 72 14.60 22.91 -0.03
C VAL A 72 15.42 23.74 -1.01
N VAL A 73 14.83 24.06 -2.15
CA VAL A 73 15.44 24.95 -3.16
C VAL A 73 15.13 26.41 -2.85
N SER A 74 13.85 26.72 -2.58
CA SER A 74 13.36 28.07 -2.29
C SER A 74 12.07 28.01 -1.48
N THR A 75 11.85 29.01 -0.61
CA THR A 75 10.60 29.23 0.12
C THR A 75 9.80 30.43 -0.40
N GLN A 76 10.29 31.10 -1.44
CA GLN A 76 9.73 32.34 -1.99
C GLN A 76 9.12 32.12 -3.38
N ALA A 77 8.83 30.89 -3.77
CA ALA A 77 8.34 30.61 -5.11
C ALA A 77 6.91 31.11 -5.30
N LEU A 78 6.65 31.84 -6.39
CA LEU A 78 5.34 32.32 -6.79
C LEU A 78 4.56 31.28 -7.61
N GLY A 79 5.21 30.22 -8.07
CA GLY A 79 4.60 29.12 -8.82
C GLY A 79 5.55 27.92 -8.96
N PRO A 80 5.18 26.93 -9.78
CA PRO A 80 6.02 25.74 -10.01
C PRO A 80 7.42 26.09 -10.53
N ALA A 81 8.40 25.28 -10.11
CA ALA A 81 9.78 25.41 -10.56
C ALA A 81 10.10 24.49 -11.74
N ALA A 82 10.99 24.96 -12.63
CA ALA A 82 11.47 24.20 -13.77
C ALA A 82 12.83 23.56 -13.48
N LEU A 83 13.01 22.31 -13.86
CA LEU A 83 14.21 21.52 -13.62
C LEU A 83 14.95 21.24 -14.94
N GLY A 84 16.27 21.41 -14.90
CA GLY A 84 17.18 21.12 -16.00
C GLY A 84 18.51 20.57 -15.50
N GLN A 85 19.46 20.38 -16.42
CA GLN A 85 20.80 19.91 -16.09
C GLN A 85 21.82 20.54 -17.04
N ARG A 86 23.06 20.70 -16.56
CA ARG A 86 24.19 21.19 -17.37
C ARG A 86 25.46 20.38 -17.11
N GLY A 87 26.47 20.64 -17.93
CA GLY A 87 27.77 19.99 -17.83
C GLY A 87 27.75 18.54 -18.30
N ARG A 88 28.92 17.92 -18.29
CA ARG A 88 29.08 16.54 -18.78
C ARG A 88 28.75 15.56 -17.66
N ALA A 89 27.79 14.67 -17.91
CA ALA A 89 27.40 13.61 -16.98
C ALA A 89 28.60 12.80 -16.47
N GLY A 90 28.58 12.46 -15.18
CA GLY A 90 29.67 11.72 -14.51
C GLY A 90 30.94 12.55 -14.27
N THR A 91 30.90 13.87 -14.45
CA THR A 91 32.02 14.78 -14.11
C THR A 91 31.63 15.72 -12.98
N ALA A 92 32.62 16.36 -12.36
CA ALA A 92 32.40 17.40 -11.35
C ALA A 92 31.64 18.63 -11.88
N THR A 93 31.54 18.78 -13.22
CA THR A 93 30.79 19.88 -13.85
C THR A 93 29.30 19.56 -14.05
N HIS A 94 28.87 18.33 -13.77
CA HIS A 94 27.46 17.95 -13.88
C HIS A 94 26.65 18.54 -12.72
N GLU A 95 25.70 19.41 -13.05
CA GLU A 95 24.82 20.06 -12.09
C GLU A 95 23.36 19.94 -12.52
N LEU A 96 22.48 19.71 -11.54
CA LEU A 96 21.05 20.00 -11.71
C LEU A 96 20.82 21.51 -11.58
N LEU A 97 19.89 22.03 -12.36
CA LEU A 97 19.51 23.43 -12.36
C LEU A 97 18.02 23.57 -12.05
N ALA A 98 17.69 24.33 -11.01
CA ALA A 98 16.32 24.70 -10.69
C ALA A 98 16.10 26.17 -11.04
N HIS A 99 15.02 26.45 -11.77
CA HIS A 99 14.58 27.80 -12.10
C HIS A 99 13.27 28.05 -11.36
N VAL A 100 13.32 28.96 -10.39
CA VAL A 100 12.21 29.23 -9.48
C VAL A 100 11.66 30.63 -9.77
N PRO A 101 10.37 30.78 -10.07
CA PRO A 101 9.76 32.10 -10.17
C PRO A 101 9.65 32.70 -8.77
N GLU A 102 10.42 33.74 -8.47
CA GLU A 102 10.42 34.48 -7.19
C GLU A 102 9.97 35.94 -7.43
N PRO A 103 9.67 36.74 -6.39
CA PRO A 103 9.19 38.12 -6.55
C PRO A 103 10.07 39.02 -7.43
N ASP A 104 11.39 38.84 -7.35
CA ASP A 104 12.36 39.64 -8.11
C ASP A 104 12.60 39.14 -9.54
N GLY A 105 11.95 38.02 -9.93
CA GLY A 105 12.13 37.37 -11.23
C GLY A 105 12.43 35.88 -11.11
N VAL A 106 12.85 35.26 -12.22
CA VAL A 106 13.22 33.84 -12.22
C VAL A 106 14.63 33.68 -11.68
N VAL A 107 14.78 32.97 -10.56
CA VAL A 107 16.07 32.72 -9.92
C VAL A 107 16.56 31.32 -10.26
N ALA A 108 17.80 31.23 -10.73
CA ALA A 108 18.47 29.97 -10.98
C ALA A 108 19.21 29.48 -9.73
N TYR A 109 19.09 28.20 -9.43
CA TYR A 109 19.83 27.47 -8.41
C TYR A 109 20.55 26.28 -9.05
N ALA A 110 21.72 25.92 -8.54
CA ALA A 110 22.47 24.76 -8.98
C ALA A 110 22.76 23.78 -7.85
N TRP A 111 22.73 22.50 -8.16
CA TRP A 111 23.13 21.42 -7.26
C TRP A 111 24.16 20.52 -7.94
N ALA A 112 25.34 20.39 -7.34
CA ALA A 112 26.44 19.59 -7.88
C ALA A 112 26.22 18.11 -7.55
N VAL A 113 25.92 17.31 -8.57
CA VAL A 113 25.45 15.92 -8.38
C VAL A 113 26.58 14.98 -7.91
N ASN A 114 27.82 15.30 -8.28
CA ASN A 114 29.01 14.48 -8.01
C ASN A 114 29.95 15.08 -6.96
N ASP A 115 29.50 16.11 -6.21
CA ASP A 115 30.29 16.69 -5.12
C ASP A 115 30.08 15.88 -3.83
N PRO A 116 31.13 15.30 -3.21
CA PRO A 116 31.01 14.51 -1.98
C PRO A 116 30.70 15.35 -0.72
N THR A 117 30.74 16.68 -0.83
CA THR A 117 30.36 17.57 0.26
C THR A 117 28.83 17.69 0.33
N PRO A 118 28.17 17.57 1.49
CA PRO A 118 26.73 17.82 1.60
C PRO A 118 26.46 19.30 1.32
N ARG A 119 26.17 19.64 0.06
CA ARG A 119 25.94 21.00 -0.39
C ARG A 119 24.52 21.13 -0.91
N ARG A 120 23.80 22.03 -0.23
CA ARG A 120 22.48 22.55 -0.56
C ARG A 120 22.47 23.20 -1.95
N TRP A 121 21.28 23.42 -2.49
CA TRP A 121 21.09 24.23 -3.69
C TRP A 121 21.78 25.60 -3.56
N ARG A 122 22.63 25.94 -4.53
CA ARG A 122 23.38 27.20 -4.59
C ARG A 122 22.66 28.18 -5.50
N ARG A 123 22.24 29.32 -4.95
CA ARG A 123 21.66 30.43 -5.73
C ARG A 123 22.70 30.99 -6.70
N LEU A 124 22.36 31.05 -7.99
CA LEU A 124 23.20 31.60 -9.06
C LEU A 124 22.85 33.05 -9.39
N GLY A 125 21.60 33.45 -9.14
CA GLY A 125 21.10 34.79 -9.43
C GLY A 125 19.84 34.79 -10.30
N ILE A 126 19.35 35.99 -10.62
CA ILE A 126 18.20 36.19 -11.51
C ILE A 126 18.63 35.89 -12.95
N VAL A 127 17.81 35.16 -13.69
CA VAL A 127 18.02 34.84 -15.10
C VAL A 127 16.84 35.33 -15.94
N THR A 128 17.12 35.63 -17.21
CA THR A 128 16.14 36.16 -18.15
C THR A 128 15.58 35.09 -19.11
N GLN A 129 16.15 33.89 -19.12
CA GLN A 129 15.72 32.77 -19.96
C GLN A 129 15.50 31.52 -19.10
N LEU A 130 14.33 30.91 -19.29
CA LEU A 130 14.06 29.56 -18.80
C LEU A 130 14.84 28.55 -19.66
N PRO A 131 15.16 27.35 -19.11
CA PRO A 131 15.74 26.29 -19.91
C PRO A 131 14.84 26.00 -21.11
N SER A 132 15.43 25.82 -22.29
CA SER A 132 14.71 25.35 -23.47
C SER A 132 13.96 24.07 -23.11
N GLU A 133 12.67 23.99 -23.42
CA GLU A 133 11.89 22.77 -23.19
C GLU A 133 12.59 21.62 -23.93
N PRO A 134 13.07 20.58 -23.24
CA PRO A 134 13.49 19.38 -23.93
C PRO A 134 12.29 18.84 -24.72
N ASP A 135 12.51 18.14 -25.83
CA ASP A 135 11.46 17.33 -26.46
C ASP A 135 10.94 16.32 -25.43
N ARG A 136 9.82 16.67 -24.79
CA ARG A 136 9.16 15.87 -23.76
C ARG A 136 7.93 15.21 -24.37
N PRO A 137 7.64 13.95 -24.00
CA PRO A 137 6.40 13.32 -24.42
C PRO A 137 5.20 14.13 -23.92
N LEU A 138 4.23 14.40 -24.79
CA LEU A 138 2.97 15.01 -24.37
C LEU A 138 2.22 14.05 -23.43
N TRP A 139 1.50 14.63 -22.48
CA TRP A 139 0.54 13.89 -21.67
C TRP A 139 -0.61 13.43 -22.57
N ASP A 140 -0.83 12.12 -22.66
CA ASP A 140 -1.94 11.46 -23.39
C ASP A 140 -2.77 10.55 -22.47
N GLY A 141 -2.63 10.74 -21.15
CA GLY A 141 -3.27 9.92 -20.16
C GLY A 141 -4.61 10.49 -19.71
N PRO A 142 -5.22 9.87 -18.68
CA PRO A 142 -6.57 10.23 -18.26
C PRO A 142 -6.68 11.67 -17.75
N GLU A 143 -7.86 12.29 -17.84
CA GLU A 143 -8.05 13.72 -17.49
C GLU A 143 -9.11 13.96 -16.40
N GLY A 144 -10.07 13.03 -16.27
CA GLY A 144 -11.25 13.22 -15.43
C GLY A 144 -11.40 12.23 -14.26
N PRO A 145 -12.25 12.57 -13.27
CA PRO A 145 -12.56 11.68 -12.14
C PRO A 145 -13.14 10.33 -12.59
N ALA A 146 -13.79 10.26 -13.75
CA ALA A 146 -14.31 9.02 -14.31
C ALA A 146 -13.20 8.00 -14.64
N GLU A 147 -12.00 8.48 -14.95
CA GLU A 147 -10.87 7.66 -15.40
C GLU A 147 -9.84 7.46 -14.28
N TRP A 148 -9.56 8.52 -13.51
CA TRP A 148 -8.64 8.50 -12.37
C TRP A 148 -9.27 7.98 -11.08
N GLY A 149 -10.60 8.05 -10.97
CA GLY A 149 -11.35 7.70 -9.78
C GLY A 149 -11.34 8.75 -8.66
N ALA A 150 -10.63 9.87 -8.83
CA ALA A 150 -10.51 10.95 -7.86
C ALA A 150 -10.20 12.28 -8.57
N GLY A 151 -10.79 13.38 -8.09
CA GLY A 151 -10.37 14.75 -8.39
C GLY A 151 -10.33 15.15 -9.87
N ARG A 152 -9.79 16.34 -10.15
CA ARG A 152 -9.48 16.80 -11.51
C ARG A 152 -7.97 16.89 -11.67
N VAL A 153 -7.43 16.48 -12.83
CA VAL A 153 -6.03 16.76 -13.16
C VAL A 153 -5.83 18.27 -13.26
N VAL A 154 -4.89 18.79 -12.48
CA VAL A 154 -4.57 20.23 -12.40
C VAL A 154 -3.30 20.54 -13.18
N ALA A 155 -2.27 19.71 -13.04
CA ALA A 155 -0.99 19.89 -13.70
C ALA A 155 -0.30 18.55 -13.98
N THR A 156 0.55 18.51 -15.00
CA THR A 156 1.34 17.32 -15.35
C THR A 156 2.79 17.69 -15.66
N ALA A 157 3.70 16.76 -15.40
CA ALA A 157 5.10 16.86 -15.78
C ALA A 157 5.58 15.50 -16.31
N THR A 158 6.03 15.42 -17.55
CA THR A 158 6.46 14.17 -18.19
C THR A 158 7.96 14.09 -18.38
N ALA A 159 8.50 12.87 -18.36
CA ALA A 159 9.88 12.58 -18.70
C ALA A 159 9.96 11.28 -19.50
N ALA A 160 10.70 11.31 -20.61
CA ALA A 160 11.11 10.08 -21.28
C ALA A 160 12.13 9.34 -20.40
N THR A 161 12.00 8.02 -20.30
CA THR A 161 12.99 7.20 -19.57
C THR A 161 13.85 6.39 -20.53
N ARG A 162 15.13 6.26 -20.19
CA ARG A 162 16.11 5.42 -20.90
C ARG A 162 16.08 3.95 -20.47
N LEU A 163 15.36 3.61 -19.40
CA LEU A 163 15.34 2.24 -18.87
C LEU A 163 14.65 1.23 -19.78
N ARG A 164 13.56 1.65 -20.43
CA ARG A 164 12.79 0.81 -21.34
C ARG A 164 12.31 1.68 -22.50
N SER A 165 12.67 1.28 -23.71
CA SER A 165 12.26 1.99 -24.92
C SER A 165 10.74 2.20 -24.95
N GLY A 166 10.30 3.43 -25.20
CA GLY A 166 8.89 3.81 -25.29
C GLY A 166 8.16 4.00 -23.95
N TRP A 167 8.85 3.90 -22.81
CA TRP A 167 8.25 4.21 -21.51
C TRP A 167 8.32 5.72 -21.23
N VAL A 168 7.22 6.24 -20.69
CA VAL A 168 7.09 7.64 -20.26
C VAL A 168 6.73 7.66 -18.78
N GLN A 169 7.42 8.49 -18.02
CA GLN A 169 7.12 8.78 -16.63
C GLN A 169 6.32 10.08 -16.55
N ALA A 170 5.36 10.16 -15.65
CA ALA A 170 4.59 11.38 -15.42
C ALA A 170 4.39 11.61 -13.92
N LEU A 171 4.58 12.85 -13.48
CA LEU A 171 3.95 13.36 -12.27
C LEU A 171 2.63 14.02 -12.68
N VAL A 172 1.55 13.67 -11.99
CA VAL A 172 0.21 14.17 -12.24
C VAL A 172 -0.34 14.71 -10.94
N GLN A 173 -0.59 16.01 -10.90
CA GLN A 173 -1.28 16.65 -9.79
C GLN A 173 -2.78 16.46 -9.98
N VAL A 174 -3.42 15.80 -9.04
CA VAL A 174 -4.86 15.65 -8.94
C VAL A 174 -5.29 16.31 -7.64
N ASP A 175 -6.04 17.40 -7.78
CA ASP A 175 -6.33 18.31 -6.67
C ASP A 175 -5.02 18.75 -5.96
N ASP A 176 -4.82 18.38 -4.69
CA ASP A 176 -3.64 18.72 -3.89
C ASP A 176 -2.67 17.53 -3.68
N SER A 177 -2.90 16.42 -4.37
CA SER A 177 -2.04 15.22 -4.34
C SER A 177 -1.27 15.05 -5.65
N ILE A 178 -0.07 14.48 -5.57
CA ILE A 178 0.75 14.18 -6.74
C ILE A 178 0.90 12.67 -6.90
N TYR A 179 0.61 12.18 -8.09
CA TYR A 179 0.77 10.78 -8.45
C TYR A 179 1.89 10.62 -9.45
N HIS A 180 2.76 9.64 -9.23
CA HIS A 180 3.75 9.21 -10.21
C HIS A 180 3.19 8.02 -10.99
N LEU A 181 3.20 8.14 -12.30
CA LEU A 181 2.73 7.13 -13.24
C LEU A 181 3.80 6.76 -14.27
N HIS A 182 3.67 5.54 -14.79
CA HIS A 182 4.37 5.12 -16.00
C HIS A 182 3.39 4.67 -17.09
N ARG A 183 3.73 5.03 -18.33
CA ARG A 183 3.01 4.64 -19.54
C ARG A 183 3.58 3.34 -20.10
N GLN A 184 2.70 2.41 -20.43
CA GLN A 184 3.02 1.16 -21.11
C GLN A 184 2.36 1.12 -22.48
N GLN A 185 3.13 0.76 -23.50
CA GLN A 185 2.62 0.53 -24.85
C GLN A 185 2.91 -0.90 -25.30
N ARG A 186 1.87 -1.67 -25.63
CA ARG A 186 1.98 -3.06 -26.11
C ARG A 186 0.92 -3.36 -27.15
N GLY A 187 1.35 -3.86 -28.32
CA GLY A 187 0.44 -4.25 -29.40
C GLY A 187 -0.54 -3.14 -29.81
N GLY A 188 -0.05 -1.89 -29.87
CA GLY A 188 -0.87 -0.71 -30.18
C GLY A 188 -1.75 -0.19 -29.04
N LYS A 189 -1.82 -0.89 -27.90
CA LYS A 189 -2.58 -0.43 -26.72
C LYS A 189 -1.69 0.35 -25.77
N VAL A 190 -2.22 1.46 -25.25
CA VAL A 190 -1.59 2.31 -24.25
C VAL A 190 -2.28 2.12 -22.92
N ARG A 191 -1.50 2.05 -21.84
CA ARG A 191 -2.01 1.96 -20.48
C ARG A 191 -1.12 2.76 -19.54
N TRP A 192 -1.75 3.64 -18.77
CA TRP A 192 -1.11 4.34 -17.68
C TRP A 192 -1.31 3.56 -16.37
N LEU A 193 -0.24 3.43 -15.59
CA LEU A 193 -0.25 2.73 -14.31
C LEU A 193 0.32 3.65 -13.24
N ARG A 194 -0.35 3.70 -12.08
CA ARG A 194 0.24 4.32 -10.89
C ARG A 194 1.50 3.55 -10.49
N HIS A 195 2.46 4.30 -9.97
CA HIS A 195 3.74 3.80 -9.49
C HIS A 195 3.96 4.20 -8.04
N ALA A 196 3.75 5.49 -7.74
CA ALA A 196 3.81 6.03 -6.38
C ALA A 196 2.78 7.15 -6.20
N CYS A 197 2.48 7.46 -4.94
CA CYS A 197 1.68 8.62 -4.57
C CYS A 197 2.49 9.46 -3.58
N LEU A 198 2.67 10.73 -3.90
CA LEU A 198 3.19 11.77 -3.02
C LEU A 198 1.97 12.54 -2.50
N ARG A 199 1.46 12.11 -1.34
CA ARG A 199 0.25 12.67 -0.73
C ARG A 199 0.61 13.94 0.02
N LEU A 200 0.62 15.08 -0.68
CA LEU A 200 1.11 16.34 -0.12
C LEU A 200 0.04 17.09 0.68
N ALA A 201 -1.25 16.83 0.42
CA ALA A 201 -2.34 17.23 1.30
C ALA A 201 -3.50 16.23 1.17
N ASP A 202 -3.83 15.55 2.27
CA ASP A 202 -5.10 14.85 2.42
C ASP A 202 -5.96 15.61 3.44
N PRO A 203 -6.97 16.37 3.00
CA PRO A 203 -7.87 17.09 3.89
C PRO A 203 -8.88 16.15 4.57
N ALA A 204 -8.89 14.84 4.27
CA ALA A 204 -9.84 13.92 4.86
C ALA A 204 -9.65 13.88 6.38
N PRO A 205 -10.71 14.20 7.15
CA PRO A 205 -10.62 14.17 8.60
C PRO A 205 -10.27 12.77 9.07
N PHE A 206 -9.49 12.71 10.14
CA PHE A 206 -9.24 11.48 10.87
C PHE A 206 -9.36 11.74 12.37
N ALA A 207 -9.81 10.71 13.07
CA ALA A 207 -9.77 10.66 14.52
C ALA A 207 -8.56 9.84 14.97
N ILE A 208 -8.08 10.12 16.18
CA ILE A 208 -7.08 9.31 16.87
C ILE A 208 -7.82 8.55 17.96
N ALA A 209 -7.64 7.23 18.02
CA ALA A 209 -8.20 6.44 19.10
C ALA A 209 -7.65 6.92 20.45
N SER A 210 -8.51 6.97 21.47
CA SER A 210 -8.15 7.43 22.81
C SER A 210 -7.05 6.58 23.49
N GLU A 211 -6.96 5.30 23.10
CA GLU A 211 -5.89 4.39 23.48
C GLU A 211 -5.25 3.79 22.22
N PRO A 212 -3.91 3.64 22.16
CA PRO A 212 -3.27 2.97 21.03
C PRO A 212 -3.43 1.45 21.12
N SER A 213 -3.37 0.77 19.98
CA SER A 213 -3.19 -0.68 19.96
C SER A 213 -1.91 -1.08 20.65
N MET A 214 -1.92 -2.25 21.29
CA MET A 214 -0.77 -2.80 21.99
C MET A 214 -0.35 -4.14 21.41
N LYS A 215 0.96 -4.40 21.37
CA LYS A 215 1.51 -5.74 21.11
C LYS A 215 1.10 -6.67 22.26
N VAL A 216 0.50 -7.80 21.92
CA VAL A 216 0.11 -8.86 22.86
C VAL A 216 1.20 -9.91 22.97
N ALA A 217 1.69 -10.38 21.82
CA ALA A 217 2.74 -11.39 21.70
C ALA A 217 3.35 -11.38 20.31
N GLN A 218 4.57 -11.87 20.17
CA GLN A 218 5.16 -12.21 18.87
C GLN A 218 4.73 -13.59 18.39
N VAL A 219 4.33 -13.70 17.12
CA VAL A 219 3.84 -14.94 16.49
C VAL A 219 5.01 -15.82 16.05
N SER A 220 5.98 -15.27 15.32
CA SER A 220 7.08 -15.99 14.67
C SER A 220 8.42 -15.81 15.40
N GLY A 221 9.40 -16.63 15.06
CA GLY A 221 10.74 -16.64 15.68
C GLY A 221 10.80 -17.52 16.94
N GLU A 222 11.96 -17.53 17.61
CA GLU A 222 12.14 -18.31 18.84
C GLU A 222 11.74 -17.54 20.10
N THR A 223 12.21 -16.29 20.23
CA THR A 223 11.99 -15.42 21.38
C THR A 223 11.32 -14.12 20.94
N ASP A 224 10.38 -13.63 21.76
CA ASP A 224 9.80 -12.31 21.58
C ASP A 224 10.87 -11.24 21.79
N SER A 225 11.05 -10.37 20.79
CA SER A 225 12.11 -9.35 20.76
C SER A 225 11.85 -8.15 21.67
N GLN A 226 10.66 -8.03 22.28
CA GLN A 226 10.32 -6.89 23.12
C GLN A 226 11.05 -6.96 24.49
N PRO A 227 11.81 -5.92 24.90
CA PRO A 227 12.74 -6.00 26.04
C PRO A 227 12.10 -6.36 27.39
N GLU A 228 10.92 -5.83 27.70
CA GLU A 228 10.24 -6.09 28.99
C GLU A 228 9.78 -7.55 29.18
N ARG A 229 9.77 -8.36 28.12
CA ARG A 229 9.19 -9.71 28.16
C ARG A 229 9.92 -10.66 27.22
N PRO A 230 11.13 -11.15 27.55
CA PRO A 230 11.67 -12.32 26.88
C PRO A 230 10.77 -13.52 27.21
N ARG A 231 9.78 -13.74 26.35
CA ARG A 231 8.85 -14.88 26.36
C ARG A 231 9.10 -15.69 25.09
N ARG A 232 8.78 -16.98 25.14
CA ARG A 232 8.63 -17.76 23.91
C ARG A 232 7.55 -17.10 23.05
N THR A 233 7.80 -17.07 21.75
CA THR A 233 6.80 -16.64 20.76
C THR A 233 5.63 -17.62 20.79
N LEU A 234 4.50 -17.23 20.19
CA LEU A 234 3.32 -18.10 20.10
C LEU A 234 3.58 -19.41 19.35
N SER A 235 4.71 -19.53 18.65
CA SER A 235 5.04 -20.69 17.82
C SER A 235 6.35 -21.39 18.14
N SER A 236 7.39 -20.70 18.64
CA SER A 236 8.79 -21.18 18.62
C SER A 236 9.16 -21.71 17.22
N SER A 237 8.86 -20.93 16.18
CA SER A 237 8.83 -21.40 14.79
C SER A 237 10.20 -21.79 14.24
N GLU A 238 11.28 -21.22 14.78
CA GLU A 238 12.63 -21.49 14.33
C GLU A 238 13.06 -22.92 14.71
N SER A 239 12.98 -23.26 15.99
CA SER A 239 13.32 -24.60 16.47
C SER A 239 12.35 -25.69 15.99
N ARG A 240 11.04 -25.41 15.97
CA ARG A 240 10.01 -26.41 15.63
C ARG A 240 9.90 -26.64 14.12
N SER A 241 9.89 -25.57 13.33
CA SER A 241 9.52 -25.62 11.91
C SER A 241 10.60 -25.08 10.97
N GLY A 242 11.67 -24.48 11.50
CA GLY A 242 12.76 -23.90 10.71
C GLY A 242 12.42 -22.53 10.12
N VAL A 243 11.44 -21.82 10.66
CA VAL A 243 11.06 -20.46 10.23
C VAL A 243 11.68 -19.45 11.20
N ARG A 244 12.67 -18.68 10.71
CA ARG A 244 13.39 -17.67 11.51
C ARG A 244 12.61 -16.37 11.65
N GLY A 245 11.92 -16.00 10.58
CA GLY A 245 11.10 -14.79 10.49
C GLY A 245 10.26 -14.82 9.22
N THR A 246 9.21 -14.03 9.19
CA THR A 246 8.20 -14.00 8.12
C THR A 246 7.42 -12.71 8.22
N ASP A 247 6.60 -12.41 7.21
CA ASP A 247 5.62 -11.34 7.28
C ASP A 247 4.19 -11.79 6.91
N LEU A 248 3.28 -10.82 6.91
CA LEU A 248 1.84 -10.93 6.81
C LEU A 248 1.18 -11.56 8.06
N GLY A 249 0.59 -12.75 7.93
CA GLY A 249 -0.23 -13.38 8.96
C GLY A 249 -1.73 -13.35 8.64
N VAL A 250 -2.08 -13.63 7.38
CA VAL A 250 -3.47 -13.62 6.92
C VAL A 250 -4.22 -14.79 7.55
N ARG A 251 -5.16 -14.50 8.46
CA ARG A 251 -5.99 -15.53 9.09
C ARG A 251 -7.10 -16.00 8.14
N ILE A 252 -7.27 -17.31 8.09
CA ILE A 252 -8.27 -18.01 7.28
C ILE A 252 -8.92 -19.10 8.12
N ASP A 253 -10.25 -19.16 8.12
CA ASP A 253 -10.99 -20.28 8.67
C ASP A 253 -11.44 -21.23 7.56
N HIS A 254 -11.07 -22.51 7.69
CA HIS A 254 -11.37 -23.55 6.71
C HIS A 254 -11.63 -24.89 7.37
N ALA A 255 -12.74 -25.53 7.01
CA ALA A 255 -13.14 -26.85 7.53
C ALA A 255 -13.09 -26.94 9.08
N GLY A 256 -13.60 -25.91 9.76
CA GLY A 256 -13.65 -25.83 11.23
C GLY A 256 -12.31 -25.58 11.91
N GLN A 257 -11.26 -25.22 11.17
CA GLN A 257 -9.93 -24.92 11.72
C GLN A 257 -9.45 -23.54 11.26
N ALA A 258 -8.67 -22.90 12.13
CA ALA A 258 -8.02 -21.62 11.83
C ALA A 258 -6.59 -21.86 11.34
N PHE A 259 -6.25 -21.21 10.24
CA PHE A 259 -4.92 -21.20 9.65
C PHE A 259 -4.44 -19.76 9.47
N MET A 260 -3.12 -19.61 9.29
CA MET A 260 -2.51 -18.35 8.89
C MET A 260 -1.56 -18.59 7.72
N LEU A 261 -1.67 -17.75 6.69
CA LEU A 261 -0.72 -17.68 5.59
C LEU A 261 0.25 -16.52 5.80
N PHE A 262 1.52 -16.75 5.46
CA PHE A 262 2.60 -15.80 5.64
C PHE A 262 3.42 -15.65 4.37
N GLY A 263 3.86 -14.42 4.12
CA GLY A 263 4.70 -14.05 2.99
C GLY A 263 6.19 -14.06 3.36
N ASP A 264 7.02 -14.03 2.32
CA ASP A 264 8.44 -13.69 2.38
C ASP A 264 9.21 -14.37 3.53
N THR A 265 8.88 -15.64 3.78
CA THR A 265 9.38 -16.37 4.96
C THR A 265 10.87 -16.68 4.83
N HIS A 266 11.65 -16.26 5.82
CA HIS A 266 13.06 -16.63 5.96
C HIS A 266 13.23 -17.92 6.76
N TRP A 267 13.80 -18.92 6.11
CA TRP A 267 14.01 -20.24 6.67
C TRP A 267 15.43 -20.42 7.22
N THR A 268 15.60 -21.31 8.20
CA THR A 268 16.94 -21.81 8.62
C THR A 268 17.70 -22.45 7.46
N ARG A 269 16.97 -23.02 6.49
CA ARG A 269 17.51 -23.58 5.26
C ARG A 269 17.56 -22.51 4.18
N ARG A 270 18.69 -21.80 4.08
CA ARG A 270 18.90 -20.63 3.20
C ARG A 270 18.44 -20.82 1.74
N ARG A 271 18.56 -22.03 1.17
CA ARG A 271 18.08 -22.33 -0.21
C ARG A 271 16.57 -22.17 -0.43
N LEU A 272 15.79 -22.16 0.65
CA LEU A 272 14.36 -21.93 0.56
C LEU A 272 14.04 -20.46 0.25
N GLY A 273 15.00 -19.54 0.39
CA GLY A 273 14.84 -18.14 0.08
C GLY A 273 13.76 -17.50 0.96
N THR A 274 12.90 -16.71 0.33
CA THR A 274 11.74 -16.01 0.91
C THR A 274 10.42 -16.73 0.59
N ARG A 275 10.43 -18.06 0.39
CA ARG A 275 9.19 -18.78 0.04
C ARG A 275 8.21 -18.76 1.20
N ASP A 276 6.97 -18.41 0.91
CA ASP A 276 5.82 -18.38 1.81
C ASP A 276 5.65 -19.60 2.72
N SER A 277 4.98 -19.37 3.85
CA SER A 277 4.68 -20.41 4.84
C SER A 277 3.21 -20.37 5.29
N ILE A 278 2.82 -21.42 6.01
CA ILE A 278 1.47 -21.59 6.55
C ILE A 278 1.55 -22.20 7.95
N ALA A 279 0.65 -21.80 8.83
CA ALA A 279 0.53 -22.33 10.18
C ALA A 279 -0.91 -22.68 10.54
N ALA A 280 -1.08 -23.64 11.44
CA ALA A 280 -2.33 -23.83 12.17
C ALA A 280 -2.35 -22.93 13.42
N VAL A 281 -3.53 -22.40 13.72
CA VAL A 281 -3.83 -21.65 14.94
C VAL A 281 -4.68 -22.53 15.85
N HIS A 282 -4.23 -22.74 17.08
CA HIS A 282 -4.95 -23.50 18.09
C HIS A 282 -5.50 -22.56 19.14
N GLN A 283 -6.73 -22.83 19.59
CA GLN A 283 -7.48 -21.95 20.51
C GLN A 283 -7.51 -20.49 20.00
N PRO A 284 -8.01 -20.25 18.77
CA PRO A 284 -7.95 -18.92 18.15
C PRO A 284 -8.59 -17.83 19.01
N ASP A 285 -9.60 -18.17 19.82
CA ASP A 285 -10.33 -17.22 20.66
C ASP A 285 -9.65 -16.90 22.01
N ALA A 286 -8.60 -17.65 22.37
CA ALA A 286 -7.82 -17.40 23.58
C ALA A 286 -6.99 -16.12 23.43
N ASP A 287 -6.75 -15.39 24.52
CA ASP A 287 -5.96 -14.15 24.51
C ASP A 287 -4.54 -14.36 23.94
N LEU A 288 -3.96 -15.54 24.19
CA LEU A 288 -2.69 -15.99 23.66
C LEU A 288 -2.90 -17.33 22.91
N PRO A 289 -3.28 -17.29 21.63
CA PRO A 289 -3.43 -18.51 20.85
C PRO A 289 -2.05 -19.15 20.62
N SER A 290 -1.99 -20.47 20.46
CA SER A 290 -0.76 -21.14 20.05
C SER A 290 -0.73 -21.35 18.53
N VAL A 291 0.43 -21.18 17.93
CA VAL A 291 0.62 -21.24 16.48
C VAL A 291 1.62 -22.34 16.16
N THR A 292 1.37 -23.10 15.09
CA THR A 292 2.25 -24.19 14.68
C THR A 292 2.48 -24.11 13.18
N PHE A 293 3.69 -23.74 12.76
CA PHE A 293 4.07 -23.63 11.36
C PHE A 293 4.27 -25.00 10.72
N HIS A 294 3.93 -25.12 9.44
CA HIS A 294 4.34 -26.25 8.63
C HIS A 294 5.86 -26.22 8.40
N GLY A 295 6.49 -27.39 8.36
CA GLY A 295 7.95 -27.53 8.25
C GLY A 295 8.53 -27.30 6.85
N SER A 296 7.69 -27.00 5.86
CA SER A 296 8.03 -26.73 4.46
C SER A 296 7.28 -25.50 3.94
N PRO A 297 7.77 -24.84 2.88
CA PRO A 297 7.05 -23.72 2.29
C PRO A 297 5.75 -24.17 1.61
N THR A 298 4.88 -23.21 1.34
CA THR A 298 3.81 -23.42 0.36
C THR A 298 4.42 -23.49 -1.05
N ALA A 299 3.68 -24.07 -1.99
CA ALA A 299 4.08 -24.10 -3.40
C ALA A 299 2.86 -23.94 -4.30
N ILE A 300 2.97 -23.08 -5.31
CA ILE A 300 1.96 -22.96 -6.36
C ILE A 300 2.35 -23.86 -7.54
N THR A 301 1.46 -24.76 -7.95
CA THR A 301 1.69 -25.65 -9.09
C THR A 301 0.95 -25.16 -10.33
N GLY A 302 1.69 -24.86 -11.39
CA GLY A 302 1.19 -24.40 -12.69
C GLY A 302 1.15 -22.88 -12.85
N GLY A 303 0.64 -22.40 -13.99
CA GLY A 303 0.33 -20.98 -14.20
C GLY A 303 1.51 -20.03 -14.41
N GLY A 304 2.76 -20.51 -14.40
CA GLY A 304 3.95 -19.67 -14.58
C GLY A 304 4.14 -18.64 -13.45
N THR A 305 3.67 -18.97 -12.25
CA THR A 305 3.83 -18.14 -11.06
C THR A 305 5.30 -18.12 -10.63
N THR A 306 5.80 -16.95 -10.29
CA THR A 306 7.05 -16.82 -9.53
C THR A 306 6.73 -16.94 -8.03
N LEU A 307 7.69 -17.44 -7.27
CA LEU A 307 7.64 -17.62 -5.81
C LEU A 307 8.84 -16.89 -5.20
N ARG A 308 8.91 -15.57 -5.43
CA ARG A 308 9.98 -14.64 -5.05
C ARG A 308 9.47 -13.62 -4.04
N GLU A 309 10.31 -12.66 -3.66
CA GLU A 309 9.90 -11.48 -2.88
C GLU A 309 8.62 -10.85 -3.47
N TYR A 310 7.68 -10.44 -2.60
CA TYR A 310 6.35 -9.91 -2.96
C TYR A 310 5.42 -10.86 -3.75
N ASP A 311 5.80 -12.11 -4.02
CA ASP A 311 4.89 -13.15 -4.52
C ASP A 311 4.29 -13.89 -3.31
N VAL A 312 3.33 -13.24 -2.65
CA VAL A 312 2.88 -13.57 -1.29
C VAL A 312 1.39 -13.90 -1.23
N PRO A 313 0.92 -14.60 -0.19
CA PRO A 313 -0.51 -14.79 0.04
C PRO A 313 -1.22 -13.46 0.31
N LEU A 314 -2.42 -13.30 -0.23
CA LEU A 314 -3.22 -12.09 -0.07
C LEU A 314 -4.39 -12.31 0.89
N ASP A 315 -5.26 -13.25 0.53
CA ASP A 315 -6.43 -13.65 1.30
C ASP A 315 -7.00 -14.97 0.76
N ALA A 316 -7.89 -15.60 1.51
CA ALA A 316 -8.49 -16.86 1.10
C ALA A 316 -9.93 -17.01 1.59
N PHE A 317 -10.66 -17.91 0.95
CA PHE A 317 -12.03 -18.26 1.30
C PHE A 317 -12.26 -19.75 1.17
N SER A 318 -13.23 -20.25 1.94
CA SER A 318 -13.70 -21.63 1.88
C SER A 318 -14.95 -21.72 1.01
N LEU A 319 -15.00 -22.67 0.09
CA LEU A 319 -16.19 -22.97 -0.71
C LEU A 319 -16.26 -24.48 -0.98
N ASP A 320 -17.40 -25.09 -0.62
CA ASP A 320 -17.69 -26.52 -0.81
C ASP A 320 -16.58 -27.45 -0.29
N GLY A 321 -16.06 -27.19 0.92
CA GLY A 321 -15.01 -28.01 1.55
C GLY A 321 -13.61 -27.83 0.96
N GLU A 322 -13.44 -26.90 0.02
CA GLU A 322 -12.17 -26.58 -0.62
C GLU A 322 -11.66 -25.20 -0.18
N LEU A 323 -10.34 -25.05 -0.09
CA LEU A 323 -9.69 -23.79 0.23
C LEU A 323 -9.25 -23.11 -1.06
N TYR A 324 -9.69 -21.88 -1.26
CA TYR A 324 -9.28 -21.04 -2.38
C TYR A 324 -8.52 -19.84 -1.87
N ALA A 325 -7.29 -19.67 -2.34
CA ALA A 325 -6.40 -18.62 -1.88
C ALA A 325 -5.90 -17.78 -3.04
N PHE A 326 -5.90 -16.47 -2.82
CA PHE A 326 -5.28 -15.49 -3.70
C PHE A 326 -3.83 -15.29 -3.29
N PHE A 327 -2.95 -15.27 -4.28
CA PHE A 327 -1.54 -14.93 -4.13
C PHE A 327 -1.17 -13.84 -5.12
N THR A 328 -0.25 -12.96 -4.77
CA THR A 328 0.48 -12.21 -5.79
C THR A 328 1.51 -13.11 -6.44
N SER A 329 1.83 -12.78 -7.69
CA SER A 329 2.90 -13.43 -8.40
C SER A 329 3.48 -12.53 -9.49
N ASN A 330 4.65 -12.90 -9.99
CA ASN A 330 5.39 -12.22 -11.03
C ASN A 330 5.85 -10.82 -10.61
N HIS A 331 6.41 -10.68 -9.41
CA HIS A 331 7.16 -9.50 -8.98
C HIS A 331 7.99 -8.89 -10.12
N PHE A 332 7.87 -7.57 -10.31
CA PHE A 332 8.46 -6.76 -11.39
C PHE A 332 7.95 -6.98 -12.81
N ARG A 333 6.97 -7.87 -13.00
CA ARG A 333 6.22 -7.90 -14.25
C ARG A 333 5.64 -6.52 -14.48
N ASP A 334 5.92 -5.98 -15.66
CA ASP A 334 5.38 -4.70 -16.09
C ASP A 334 5.76 -3.54 -15.12
N ALA A 335 6.93 -3.63 -14.48
CA ALA A 335 7.42 -2.69 -13.46
C ALA A 335 6.39 -2.36 -12.37
N GLN A 336 5.62 -3.37 -12.00
CA GLN A 336 4.79 -3.35 -10.79
C GLN A 336 5.56 -4.03 -9.67
N VAL A 337 5.38 -3.56 -8.43
CA VAL A 337 5.86 -4.30 -7.25
C VAL A 337 5.20 -5.67 -7.21
N MET A 338 3.87 -5.72 -7.31
CA MET A 338 3.13 -6.98 -7.41
C MET A 338 2.63 -7.15 -8.84
N GLY A 339 3.04 -8.20 -9.55
CA GLY A 339 2.81 -8.32 -10.99
C GLY A 339 1.39 -8.71 -11.40
N ARG A 340 0.74 -9.55 -10.60
CA ARG A 340 -0.66 -10.00 -10.78
C ARG A 340 -1.16 -10.70 -9.52
N SER A 341 -2.48 -10.79 -9.37
CA SER A 341 -3.12 -11.74 -8.46
C SER A 341 -3.47 -13.04 -9.19
N VAL A 342 -3.26 -14.17 -8.53
CA VAL A 342 -3.65 -15.49 -9.01
C VAL A 342 -4.57 -16.16 -8.00
N LEU A 343 -5.60 -16.83 -8.50
CA LEU A 343 -6.46 -17.70 -7.70
C LEU A 343 -5.88 -19.11 -7.73
N THR A 344 -5.83 -19.73 -6.56
CA THR A 344 -5.35 -21.10 -6.37
C THR A 344 -6.35 -21.91 -5.55
N ARG A 345 -6.23 -23.24 -5.60
CA ARG A 345 -6.99 -24.18 -4.79
C ARG A 345 -6.04 -25.07 -4.00
N ALA A 346 -6.33 -25.29 -2.73
CA ALA A 346 -5.77 -26.40 -1.96
C ALA A 346 -6.91 -27.21 -1.33
N PRO A 347 -6.74 -28.54 -1.15
CA PRO A 347 -7.55 -29.25 -0.18
C PRO A 347 -7.26 -28.74 1.23
N ARG A 348 -7.97 -29.25 2.23
CA ARG A 348 -7.71 -28.95 3.64
C ARG A 348 -6.21 -29.13 3.98
N PRO A 349 -5.52 -28.08 4.45
CA PRO A 349 -4.11 -28.18 4.82
C PRO A 349 -3.87 -29.14 5.99
N VAL A 350 -2.79 -29.91 5.93
CA VAL A 350 -2.28 -30.74 7.04
C VAL A 350 -0.95 -30.18 7.51
N ILE A 351 -0.90 -29.71 8.75
CA ILE A 351 0.25 -28.99 9.30
C ILE A 351 1.17 -29.95 10.05
N GLU A 352 2.30 -30.28 9.43
CA GLU A 352 3.38 -31.06 10.02
C GLU A 352 4.63 -30.19 10.28
N PRO A 353 4.95 -29.86 11.55
CA PRO A 353 6.08 -28.99 11.89
C PRO A 353 7.42 -29.54 11.46
N THR A 354 7.57 -30.87 11.39
CA THR A 354 8.82 -31.55 11.06
C THR A 354 8.92 -31.96 9.59
N ALA A 355 7.89 -31.68 8.77
CA ALA A 355 7.88 -32.03 7.36
C ALA A 355 8.83 -31.13 6.56
N ARG A 356 10.11 -31.48 6.50
CA ARG A 356 11.15 -30.64 5.86
C ARG A 356 11.09 -30.65 4.32
N TRP A 357 10.42 -31.59 3.68
CA TRP A 357 10.55 -31.77 2.22
C TRP A 357 9.22 -31.97 1.49
N ARG A 358 8.12 -31.57 2.13
CA ARG A 358 6.76 -31.82 1.65
C ARG A 358 6.02 -30.49 1.60
N PRO A 359 6.21 -29.67 0.56
CA PRO A 359 5.54 -28.39 0.48
C PRO A 359 4.02 -28.57 0.41
N LEU A 360 3.27 -27.66 1.03
CA LEU A 360 1.82 -27.60 0.92
C LEU A 360 1.44 -26.97 -0.42
N ARG A 361 0.77 -27.75 -1.26
CA ARG A 361 0.54 -27.41 -2.67
C ARG A 361 -0.78 -26.70 -2.89
N PHE A 362 -0.71 -25.57 -3.57
CA PHE A 362 -1.81 -24.79 -4.09
C PHE A 362 -1.84 -24.92 -5.61
N ALA A 363 -2.89 -25.50 -6.15
CA ALA A 363 -3.06 -25.67 -7.59
C ALA A 363 -3.59 -24.39 -8.22
N TYR A 364 -2.88 -23.85 -9.21
CA TYR A 364 -3.31 -22.67 -9.95
C TYR A 364 -4.69 -22.86 -10.61
N ARG A 365 -5.54 -21.82 -10.57
CA ARG A 365 -6.86 -21.78 -11.23
C ARG A 365 -6.97 -20.68 -12.27
N GLY A 366 -6.28 -19.57 -12.08
CA GLY A 366 -6.33 -18.46 -13.02
C GLY A 366 -5.64 -17.23 -12.50
N THR A 367 -5.30 -16.31 -13.40
CA THR A 367 -4.98 -14.94 -13.04
C THR A 367 -6.29 -14.23 -12.77
N PHE A 368 -6.44 -13.60 -11.60
CA PHE A 368 -7.62 -12.82 -11.28
C PHE A 368 -7.49 -11.42 -11.88
N SER A 369 -6.40 -10.71 -11.59
CA SER A 369 -6.15 -9.38 -12.13
C SER A 369 -4.66 -9.10 -12.35
N THR A 370 -4.38 -8.23 -13.32
CA THR A 370 -3.07 -7.59 -13.56
C THR A 370 -3.17 -6.06 -13.48
N HIS A 371 -4.26 -5.57 -12.88
CA HIS A 371 -4.65 -4.17 -12.89
C HIS A 371 -5.04 -3.61 -11.55
N ARG A 372 -6.34 -3.58 -11.22
CA ARG A 372 -6.90 -2.87 -10.06
C ARG A 372 -7.11 -3.77 -8.84
N PHE A 373 -7.04 -5.08 -9.02
CA PHE A 373 -7.26 -6.08 -7.95
C PHE A 373 -6.06 -7.04 -7.83
N VAL A 374 -4.85 -6.48 -7.74
CA VAL A 374 -3.61 -7.25 -7.61
C VAL A 374 -3.34 -7.62 -6.15
N ASN A 375 -3.52 -6.68 -5.23
CA ASN A 375 -3.60 -6.96 -3.80
C ASN A 375 -5.09 -7.02 -3.43
N VAL A 376 -5.54 -8.09 -2.78
CA VAL A 376 -6.97 -8.29 -2.49
C VAL A 376 -7.22 -8.77 -1.07
N SER A 377 -8.32 -8.33 -0.48
CA SER A 377 -8.95 -8.96 0.67
C SER A 377 -10.34 -9.44 0.28
N VAL A 378 -10.73 -10.61 0.78
CA VAL A 378 -11.98 -11.26 0.40
C VAL A 378 -12.83 -11.57 1.63
N GLN A 379 -14.14 -11.38 1.50
CA GLN A 379 -15.12 -11.75 2.54
C GLN A 379 -16.34 -12.34 1.87
N ARG A 380 -16.74 -13.54 2.28
CA ARG A 380 -18.06 -14.06 1.96
C ARG A 380 -19.11 -13.37 2.82
N TRP A 381 -20.18 -12.89 2.22
CA TRP A 381 -21.33 -12.34 2.92
C TRP A 381 -22.61 -12.69 2.15
N GLY A 382 -23.47 -13.48 2.79
CA GLY A 382 -24.57 -14.16 2.11
C GLY A 382 -24.08 -15.07 0.99
N ASP A 383 -24.71 -14.91 -0.17
CA ASP A 383 -24.41 -15.65 -1.40
C ASP A 383 -23.30 -15.02 -2.26
N HIS A 384 -22.69 -13.93 -1.78
CA HIS A 384 -21.65 -13.23 -2.52
C HIS A 384 -20.28 -13.38 -1.87
N LEU A 385 -19.25 -13.43 -2.72
CA LEU A 385 -17.87 -13.15 -2.34
C LEU A 385 -17.56 -11.71 -2.74
N TYR A 386 -17.25 -10.87 -1.76
CA TYR A 386 -16.76 -9.52 -1.99
C TYR A 386 -15.24 -9.51 -1.97
N LEU A 387 -14.65 -8.74 -2.88
CA LEU A 387 -13.22 -8.57 -3.02
C LEU A 387 -12.90 -7.08 -3.02
N TRP A 388 -12.21 -6.62 -1.98
CA TRP A 388 -11.61 -5.29 -1.97
C TRP A 388 -10.22 -5.41 -2.55
N GLY A 389 -9.88 -4.54 -3.49
CA GLY A 389 -8.61 -4.64 -4.20
C GLY A 389 -7.93 -3.31 -4.44
N THR A 390 -6.60 -3.37 -4.50
CA THR A 390 -5.73 -2.30 -4.99
C THR A 390 -4.82 -2.85 -6.09
N GLY A 391 -4.44 -1.99 -7.03
CA GLY A 391 -3.58 -2.35 -8.14
C GLY A 391 -2.10 -2.19 -7.82
N ALA A 392 -1.58 -0.98 -8.08
CA ALA A 392 -0.16 -0.63 -8.03
C ALA A 392 0.43 -0.55 -6.61
N TYR A 393 0.25 -1.62 -5.84
CA TYR A 393 0.64 -1.71 -4.43
C TYR A 393 0.26 -0.42 -3.68
N ARG A 394 1.09 0.07 -2.76
CA ARG A 394 0.88 1.28 -1.92
C ARG A 394 0.62 2.61 -2.66
N ALA A 395 0.37 2.60 -3.97
CA ALA A 395 0.13 3.79 -4.80
C ALA A 395 -1.32 3.89 -5.34
N ASP A 396 -2.20 2.94 -5.02
CA ASP A 396 -3.53 2.84 -5.64
C ASP A 396 -4.69 2.96 -4.65
N ASP A 397 -5.88 3.22 -5.18
CA ASP A 397 -7.12 3.36 -4.42
C ASP A 397 -7.84 2.02 -4.23
N VAL A 398 -8.54 1.88 -3.11
CA VAL A 398 -9.33 0.68 -2.79
C VAL A 398 -10.59 0.66 -3.64
N ARG A 399 -10.81 -0.46 -4.34
CA ARG A 399 -11.96 -0.73 -5.20
C ARG A 399 -12.67 -1.99 -4.77
N LEU A 400 -13.89 -2.20 -5.26
CA LEU A 400 -14.72 -3.35 -4.89
C LEU A 400 -15.12 -4.16 -6.11
N ALA A 401 -15.07 -5.49 -5.96
CA ALA A 401 -15.70 -6.45 -6.83
C ALA A 401 -16.59 -7.40 -6.03
N ARG A 402 -17.57 -8.00 -6.69
CA ARG A 402 -18.40 -9.10 -6.15
C ARG A 402 -18.45 -10.26 -7.13
N VAL A 403 -18.62 -11.46 -6.59
CA VAL A 403 -18.93 -12.69 -7.34
C VAL A 403 -20.12 -13.34 -6.67
N ASP A 404 -21.17 -13.62 -7.43
CA ASP A 404 -22.29 -14.45 -6.97
C ASP A 404 -21.84 -15.92 -6.90
N LEU A 405 -21.76 -16.46 -5.68
CA LEU A 405 -21.30 -17.82 -5.42
C LEU A 405 -22.33 -18.88 -5.86
N THR A 406 -23.56 -18.49 -6.16
CA THR A 406 -24.62 -19.37 -6.68
C THR A 406 -24.57 -19.52 -8.20
N THR A 407 -23.70 -18.77 -8.88
CA THR A 407 -23.51 -18.84 -10.33
C THR A 407 -23.37 -20.31 -10.80
N PRO A 408 -24.24 -20.78 -11.70
CA PRO A 408 -24.21 -22.17 -12.17
C PRO A 408 -22.83 -22.58 -12.69
N GLY A 409 -22.32 -23.70 -12.18
CA GLY A 409 -21.02 -24.24 -12.59
C GLY A 409 -19.79 -23.57 -11.97
N LEU A 410 -19.93 -22.49 -11.19
CA LEU A 410 -18.80 -21.81 -10.55
C LEU A 410 -17.96 -22.75 -9.68
N ALA A 411 -18.61 -23.44 -8.74
CA ALA A 411 -17.91 -24.34 -7.82
C ALA A 411 -17.19 -25.50 -8.55
N ARG A 412 -17.82 -26.03 -9.62
CA ARG A 412 -17.20 -27.06 -10.48
C ARG A 412 -15.98 -26.50 -11.22
N SER A 413 -16.11 -25.32 -11.82
CA SER A 413 -15.01 -24.63 -12.52
C SER A 413 -13.83 -24.36 -11.60
N LEU A 414 -14.09 -23.96 -10.35
CA LEU A 414 -13.05 -23.74 -9.35
C LEU A 414 -12.41 -25.04 -8.86
N ARG A 415 -13.18 -26.13 -8.69
CA ARG A 415 -12.63 -27.42 -8.24
C ARG A 415 -11.72 -28.07 -9.28
N SER A 416 -12.22 -28.25 -10.49
CA SER A 416 -11.59 -29.09 -11.53
C SER A 416 -11.22 -28.37 -12.83
N GLY A 417 -11.57 -27.10 -12.99
CA GLY A 417 -11.32 -26.33 -14.21
C GLY A 417 -10.28 -25.21 -14.06
N SER A 418 -10.18 -24.38 -15.10
CA SER A 418 -9.64 -23.03 -14.96
C SER A 418 -10.75 -22.16 -14.37
N GLY A 419 -10.44 -21.23 -13.48
CA GLY A 419 -11.43 -20.34 -12.83
C GLY A 419 -12.07 -19.31 -13.79
N ALA A 420 -12.36 -19.72 -15.03
CA ALA A 420 -12.99 -18.92 -16.08
C ALA A 420 -14.40 -18.48 -15.68
N VAL A 421 -15.21 -19.38 -15.12
CA VAL A 421 -16.57 -19.03 -14.66
C VAL A 421 -16.51 -17.94 -13.58
N LEU A 422 -15.53 -17.99 -12.68
CA LEU A 422 -15.33 -16.91 -11.70
C LEU A 422 -15.01 -15.57 -12.38
N ARG A 423 -14.17 -15.57 -13.43
CA ARG A 423 -13.81 -14.37 -14.18
C ARG A 423 -14.96 -13.81 -15.02
N GLU A 424 -15.88 -14.65 -15.46
CA GLU A 424 -17.09 -14.24 -16.18
C GLU A 424 -18.18 -13.73 -15.21
N ALA A 425 -18.22 -14.28 -13.99
CA ALA A 425 -19.18 -13.93 -12.95
C ALA A 425 -18.80 -12.66 -12.16
N VAL A 426 -17.52 -12.28 -12.15
CA VAL A 426 -17.08 -11.10 -11.40
C VAL A 426 -17.74 -9.83 -11.92
N ARG A 427 -18.14 -8.97 -10.98
CA ARG A 427 -18.70 -7.66 -11.25
C ARG A 427 -17.98 -6.61 -10.41
N TYR A 428 -17.72 -5.45 -10.99
CA TYR A 428 -16.91 -4.38 -10.41
C TYR A 428 -17.79 -3.18 -10.08
N TRP A 429 -17.60 -2.62 -8.89
CA TRP A 429 -18.37 -1.47 -8.42
C TRP A 429 -18.08 -0.23 -9.28
N VAL A 430 -19.12 0.41 -9.82
CA VAL A 430 -19.00 1.60 -10.69
C VAL A 430 -19.76 2.80 -10.17
N ALA A 431 -20.46 2.69 -9.04
CA ALA A 431 -21.20 3.82 -8.48
C ALA A 431 -20.23 4.99 -8.19
N PRO A 432 -20.64 6.25 -8.46
CA PRO A 432 -19.83 7.40 -8.12
C PRO A 432 -19.57 7.45 -6.61
N HIS A 433 -18.39 7.95 -6.24
CA HIS A 433 -18.07 8.21 -4.84
C HIS A 433 -19.13 9.16 -4.26
N THR A 434 -19.79 8.74 -3.18
CA THR A 434 -20.61 9.65 -2.39
C THR A 434 -19.64 10.38 -1.45
N PRO A 435 -19.53 11.73 -1.50
CA PRO A 435 -18.66 12.47 -0.60
C PRO A 435 -18.96 12.08 0.85
N VAL A 436 -17.95 12.10 1.72
CA VAL A 436 -18.15 12.06 3.18
C VAL A 436 -19.11 13.21 3.51
N ILE A 437 -20.35 12.87 3.87
CA ILE A 437 -21.40 13.84 4.16
C ILE A 437 -21.05 14.46 5.52
N PRO A 438 -20.94 15.80 5.63
CA PRO A 438 -20.76 16.46 6.92
C PRO A 438 -21.90 16.07 7.87
N ALA A 439 -21.58 15.92 9.15
CA ALA A 439 -22.44 15.41 10.23
C ALA A 439 -23.86 16.02 10.32
N ASN A 440 -24.07 17.20 9.73
CA ASN A 440 -25.27 18.00 9.87
C ASN A 440 -26.28 17.86 8.70
N ALA A 441 -26.01 17.05 7.67
CA ALA A 441 -27.03 16.78 6.65
C ALA A 441 -27.90 15.60 7.08
N ALA A 442 -29.20 15.86 7.27
CA ALA A 442 -30.20 14.87 7.66
C ALA A 442 -30.04 13.55 6.90
N ILE A 443 -29.95 12.46 7.68
CA ILE A 443 -29.80 11.07 7.25
C ILE A 443 -31.05 10.67 6.45
N SER A 444 -31.05 10.94 5.15
CA SER A 444 -31.89 10.23 4.19
C SER A 444 -30.95 9.45 3.28
N GLN A 445 -30.94 8.14 3.51
CA GLN A 445 -30.01 7.13 3.02
C GLN A 445 -29.36 7.42 1.65
N PRO A 446 -28.03 7.62 1.57
CA PRO A 446 -27.34 7.84 0.30
C PRO A 446 -27.54 6.68 -0.70
N HIS A 447 -27.81 5.46 -0.22
CA HIS A 447 -28.10 4.29 -1.05
C HIS A 447 -29.49 4.33 -1.70
N GLU A 448 -30.54 4.75 -0.99
CA GLU A 448 -31.87 4.90 -1.58
C GLU A 448 -31.86 6.01 -2.65
N ARG A 449 -31.07 7.06 -2.44
CA ARG A 449 -30.82 8.09 -3.47
C ARG A 449 -30.07 7.52 -4.68
N LEU A 450 -29.02 6.73 -4.49
CA LEU A 450 -28.29 6.05 -5.57
C LEU A 450 -29.19 5.08 -6.36
N LEU A 451 -29.99 4.26 -5.68
CA LEU A 451 -30.96 3.36 -6.32
C LEU A 451 -32.06 4.14 -7.05
N SER A 452 -32.54 5.26 -6.51
CA SER A 452 -33.51 6.10 -7.19
C SER A 452 -32.94 6.79 -8.44
N ALA A 453 -31.64 7.10 -8.45
CA ALA A 453 -30.94 7.69 -9.60
C ALA A 453 -30.54 6.66 -10.67
N HIS A 454 -30.29 5.41 -10.28
CA HIS A 454 -29.81 4.35 -11.16
C HIS A 454 -30.83 3.21 -11.40
N GLY A 455 -32.05 3.31 -10.89
CA GLY A 455 -33.17 2.40 -11.17
C GLY A 455 -33.06 0.97 -10.60
N SER A 456 -31.86 0.37 -10.51
CA SER A 456 -31.61 -0.94 -9.91
C SER A 456 -30.16 -1.11 -9.41
N ASP A 457 -29.93 -2.05 -8.50
CA ASP A 457 -28.59 -2.38 -7.97
C ASP A 457 -27.64 -2.82 -9.09
N ASP A 458 -28.13 -3.52 -10.12
CA ASP A 458 -27.30 -4.03 -11.22
C ASP A 458 -26.60 -2.94 -12.04
N GLN A 459 -27.17 -1.73 -12.11
CA GLN A 459 -26.53 -0.60 -12.80
C GLN A 459 -25.31 -0.03 -12.05
N LEU A 460 -25.12 -0.44 -10.79
CA LEU A 460 -23.96 -0.05 -9.97
C LEU A 460 -22.75 -0.99 -10.16
N TRP A 461 -22.87 -1.96 -11.07
CA TRP A 461 -21.87 -3.00 -11.28
C TRP A 461 -21.55 -3.20 -12.77
N SER A 462 -20.26 -3.24 -13.11
CA SER A 462 -19.77 -3.51 -14.47
C SER A 462 -19.09 -4.88 -14.58
N PRO A 463 -19.19 -5.58 -15.73
CA PRO A 463 -18.35 -6.75 -15.99
C PRO A 463 -16.89 -6.41 -16.29
N HIS A 464 -16.53 -5.13 -16.46
CA HIS A 464 -15.20 -4.69 -16.85
C HIS A 464 -14.42 -4.06 -15.69
N GLU A 465 -13.23 -4.60 -15.42
CA GLU A 465 -12.35 -4.10 -14.35
C GLU A 465 -11.93 -2.63 -14.58
N SER A 466 -11.80 -2.20 -15.84
CA SER A 466 -11.48 -0.82 -16.21
C SER A 466 -12.49 0.21 -15.70
N ASP A 467 -13.70 -0.23 -15.39
CA ASP A 467 -14.78 0.65 -14.97
C ASP A 467 -14.80 0.80 -13.43
N ALA A 468 -14.08 -0.07 -12.71
CA ALA A 468 -14.09 -0.16 -11.25
C ALA A 468 -13.67 1.16 -10.59
N ARG A 469 -14.60 1.83 -9.90
CA ARG A 469 -14.34 3.13 -9.25
C ARG A 469 -13.85 2.96 -7.81
N PRO A 470 -12.97 3.86 -7.31
CA PRO A 470 -12.57 3.86 -5.91
C PRO A 470 -13.76 3.98 -4.95
N LEU A 471 -13.68 3.28 -3.82
CA LEU A 471 -14.67 3.40 -2.75
C LEU A 471 -14.54 4.74 -1.99
N PHE A 472 -13.31 5.21 -1.82
CA PHE A 472 -12.98 6.46 -1.16
C PHE A 472 -11.63 6.98 -1.66
N THR A 473 -11.44 8.30 -1.51
CA THR A 473 -10.24 9.01 -1.94
C THR A 473 -9.77 9.98 -0.85
N PRO A 474 -8.50 10.41 -0.89
CA PRO A 474 -7.43 9.82 -1.70
C PRO A 474 -7.16 8.36 -1.26
N GLY A 475 -6.72 7.50 -2.18
CA GLY A 475 -6.09 6.20 -1.87
C GLY A 475 -4.56 6.30 -1.87
N ALA A 476 -3.84 5.18 -1.98
CA ALA A 476 -2.44 4.94 -1.59
C ALA A 476 -2.29 4.37 -0.17
N LEU A 477 -3.02 3.28 0.10
CA LEU A 477 -2.93 2.54 1.36
C LEU A 477 -2.05 1.30 1.18
N GLY A 478 -1.27 0.97 2.20
CA GLY A 478 -0.63 -0.35 2.30
C GLY A 478 -1.60 -1.41 2.77
N GLU A 479 -1.29 -2.67 2.42
CA GLU A 479 -1.97 -3.92 2.79
C GLU A 479 -3.36 -3.78 3.42
N LEU A 480 -4.38 -4.28 2.73
CA LEU A 480 -5.76 -4.13 3.17
C LEU A 480 -6.33 -5.46 3.69
N SER A 481 -7.12 -5.40 4.75
CA SER A 481 -7.85 -6.53 5.31
C SER A 481 -9.26 -6.11 5.67
N VAL A 482 -10.27 -6.79 5.12
CA VAL A 482 -11.68 -6.49 5.36
C VAL A 482 -12.40 -7.72 5.86
N ARG A 483 -13.12 -7.60 6.97
CA ARG A 483 -13.96 -8.66 7.54
C ARG A 483 -15.32 -8.14 7.94
N TRP A 484 -16.35 -8.98 7.80
CA TRP A 484 -17.64 -8.75 8.43
C TRP A 484 -17.55 -9.10 9.92
N VAL A 485 -17.98 -8.19 10.80
CA VAL A 485 -18.03 -8.40 12.26
C VAL A 485 -19.48 -8.47 12.68
N PRO A 486 -20.03 -9.69 12.94
CA PRO A 486 -21.44 -9.88 13.27
C PRO A 486 -21.91 -9.05 14.47
N ASP A 487 -21.10 -9.00 15.53
CA ASP A 487 -21.41 -8.26 16.77
C ASP A 487 -21.61 -6.75 16.54
N LEU A 488 -21.05 -6.21 15.46
CA LEU A 488 -21.20 -4.81 15.08
C LEU A 488 -22.24 -4.59 13.98
N GLY A 489 -22.66 -5.64 13.28
CA GLY A 489 -23.43 -5.50 12.04
C GLY A 489 -22.68 -4.66 10.99
N ARG A 490 -21.35 -4.71 10.98
CA ARG A 490 -20.50 -3.86 10.13
C ARG A 490 -19.32 -4.63 9.55
N PHE A 491 -18.93 -4.24 8.36
CA PHE A 491 -17.59 -4.48 7.82
C PHE A 491 -16.57 -3.62 8.54
N VAL A 492 -15.44 -4.23 8.83
CA VAL A 492 -14.26 -3.59 9.41
C VAL A 492 -13.13 -3.72 8.41
N MET A 493 -12.50 -2.61 8.08
CA MET A 493 -11.34 -2.52 7.20
C MET A 493 -10.13 -2.02 7.99
N LEU A 494 -9.04 -2.78 7.94
CA LEU A 494 -7.71 -2.36 8.38
C LEU A 494 -6.81 -2.11 7.17
N THR A 495 -6.05 -1.02 7.24
CA THR A 495 -5.03 -0.67 6.25
C THR A 495 -3.81 -0.05 6.92
N MET A 496 -2.65 -0.14 6.27
CA MET A 496 -1.50 0.71 6.62
C MET A 496 -1.65 2.05 5.90
N SER A 497 -1.33 3.17 6.58
CA SER A 497 -1.29 4.48 5.93
C SER A 497 -0.21 4.53 4.85
N GLY A 498 -0.42 5.41 3.86
CA GLY A 498 0.54 5.63 2.79
C GLY A 498 1.77 6.42 3.25
N PRO A 499 2.85 6.42 2.45
CA PRO A 499 3.95 7.38 2.62
C PRO A 499 3.43 8.82 2.63
N ASP A 500 4.01 9.67 3.49
CA ASP A 500 3.65 11.08 3.66
C ASP A 500 2.17 11.37 3.99
N ASP A 501 1.38 10.36 4.38
CA ASP A 501 0.00 10.57 4.82
C ASP A 501 -0.06 11.41 6.10
N SER A 502 -0.97 12.38 6.14
CA SER A 502 -1.17 13.30 7.26
C SER A 502 -1.58 12.61 8.56
N ILE A 503 -2.13 11.40 8.48
CA ILE A 503 -2.45 10.56 9.65
C ILE A 503 -1.19 10.00 10.36
N GLY A 504 -0.02 10.11 9.74
CA GLY A 504 1.25 9.56 10.23
C GLY A 504 1.44 8.11 9.80
N ALA A 505 2.49 7.47 10.32
CA ALA A 505 2.87 6.10 9.97
C ALA A 505 2.06 5.10 10.82
N ALA A 506 0.90 4.68 10.30
CA ALA A 506 -0.19 4.25 11.14
C ALA A 506 -1.01 3.06 10.62
N VAL A 507 -1.52 2.25 11.55
CA VAL A 507 -2.64 1.33 11.30
C VAL A 507 -3.94 2.11 11.38
N VAL A 508 -4.73 2.03 10.31
CA VAL A 508 -5.97 2.79 10.14
C VAL A 508 -7.16 1.85 10.06
N LEU A 509 -8.24 2.21 10.77
CA LEU A 509 -9.52 1.53 10.76
C LEU A 509 -10.57 2.34 10.00
N ARG A 510 -11.42 1.66 9.24
CA ARG A 510 -12.71 2.15 8.76
C ARG A 510 -13.79 1.09 8.99
N THR A 511 -15.05 1.52 9.13
CA THR A 511 -16.20 0.61 9.20
C THR A 511 -17.29 1.00 8.22
N ALA A 512 -18.13 0.04 7.83
CA ALA A 512 -19.29 0.27 6.97
C ALA A 512 -20.37 -0.78 7.20
N GLU A 513 -21.64 -0.43 7.02
CA GLU A 513 -22.75 -1.40 7.10
C GLU A 513 -22.84 -2.28 5.85
N ARG A 514 -22.38 -1.75 4.70
CA ARG A 514 -22.40 -2.43 3.41
C ARG A 514 -20.99 -2.52 2.82
N PRO A 515 -20.73 -3.49 1.93
CA PRO A 515 -19.39 -3.68 1.35
C PRO A 515 -18.84 -2.46 0.58
N TRP A 516 -19.74 -1.68 -0.02
CA TRP A 516 -19.42 -0.47 -0.78
C TRP A 516 -19.52 0.83 0.06
N GLY A 517 -19.85 0.75 1.34
CA GLY A 517 -19.99 1.91 2.22
C GLY A 517 -21.43 2.43 2.38
N PRO A 518 -21.58 3.70 2.83
CA PRO A 518 -20.52 4.67 3.10
C PRO A 518 -19.55 4.15 4.17
N TRP A 519 -18.26 4.36 3.95
CA TRP A 519 -17.21 4.01 4.90
C TRP A 519 -17.03 5.16 5.89
N SER A 520 -16.88 4.84 7.18
CA SER A 520 -16.59 5.82 8.23
C SER A 520 -15.33 6.63 7.91
N PRO A 521 -15.16 7.83 8.48
CA PRO A 521 -13.86 8.51 8.57
C PRO A 521 -12.75 7.59 9.10
N ARG A 522 -11.51 7.98 8.84
CA ARG A 522 -10.32 7.23 9.27
C ARG A 522 -10.18 7.31 10.78
N LEU A 523 -9.97 6.17 11.43
CA LEU A 523 -9.56 6.12 12.84
C LEU A 523 -8.15 5.55 12.94
N ARG A 524 -7.21 6.32 13.48
CA ARG A 524 -5.84 5.86 13.76
C ARG A 524 -5.85 4.99 15.01
N LEU A 525 -5.55 3.70 14.84
CA LEU A 525 -5.46 2.74 15.96
C LEU A 525 -4.06 2.67 16.56
N PHE A 526 -3.02 2.85 15.75
CA PHE A 526 -1.64 2.67 16.17
C PHE A 526 -0.72 3.52 15.30
N ASP A 527 0.13 4.33 15.92
CA ASP A 527 1.28 4.98 15.27
C ASP A 527 2.52 4.14 15.60
N TRP A 528 3.17 3.57 14.58
CA TRP A 528 4.27 2.64 14.81
C TRP A 528 5.60 3.33 15.08
N ILE A 529 5.74 4.62 14.75
CA ILE A 529 6.91 5.43 15.13
C ILE A 529 6.78 5.76 16.62
N GLU A 530 5.63 6.25 17.06
CA GLU A 530 5.42 6.62 18.46
C GLU A 530 5.35 5.39 19.37
N GLY A 531 4.49 4.41 19.04
CA GLY A 531 4.21 3.27 19.92
C GLY A 531 5.07 2.03 19.67
N GLY A 532 5.58 1.85 18.44
CA GLY A 532 6.35 0.66 18.05
C GLY A 532 7.85 0.84 18.21
N MET A 533 8.39 1.90 17.62
CA MET A 533 9.79 2.31 17.79
C MET A 533 10.04 2.92 19.16
N SER A 534 9.05 3.65 19.72
CA SER A 534 9.07 4.14 21.10
C SER A 534 10.44 4.72 21.48
N PHE A 535 10.84 5.79 20.79
CA PHE A 535 12.15 6.43 20.97
C PHE A 535 12.38 6.85 22.44
N ALA A 536 11.33 7.25 23.14
CA ALA A 536 11.39 7.72 24.53
C ALA A 536 11.30 6.60 25.58
N ASP A 537 10.80 5.41 25.23
CA ASP A 537 10.62 4.30 26.17
C ASP A 537 11.02 2.97 25.53
N GLU A 538 12.29 2.61 25.70
CA GLU A 538 12.90 1.37 25.21
C GLU A 538 12.15 0.11 25.68
N ARG A 539 11.50 0.17 26.85
CA ARG A 539 10.79 -0.96 27.43
C ARG A 539 9.56 -1.38 26.64
N ARG A 540 8.89 -0.42 26.01
CA ARG A 540 7.71 -0.64 25.16
C ARG A 540 8.09 -0.97 23.72
N ARG A 541 9.33 -0.72 23.33
CA ARG A 541 9.82 -0.89 21.96
C ARG A 541 9.69 -2.34 21.50
N PHE A 542 9.18 -2.53 20.30
CA PHE A 542 9.19 -3.81 19.60
C PHE A 542 9.52 -3.70 18.11
N ILE A 543 9.85 -2.48 17.66
CA ILE A 543 10.38 -2.17 16.33
C ILE A 543 11.69 -1.43 16.55
N LYS A 544 12.76 -1.80 15.85
CA LYS A 544 14.08 -1.17 15.97
C LYS A 544 14.01 0.30 15.57
N ALA A 545 14.44 1.19 16.45
CA ALA A 545 14.42 2.64 16.29
C ALA A 545 15.78 3.21 15.85
N HIS A 546 16.89 2.63 16.32
CA HIS A 546 18.24 3.18 16.11
C HIS A 546 19.12 2.30 15.20
N ARG A 547 20.00 2.94 14.41
CA ARG A 547 20.94 2.25 13.49
C ARG A 547 22.36 2.08 14.05
N ASP A 548 22.66 2.72 15.18
CA ASP A 548 23.99 2.74 15.80
C ASP A 548 24.37 1.42 16.51
N GLY A 549 23.47 0.43 16.50
CA GLY A 549 23.69 -0.87 17.13
C GLY A 549 23.38 -0.90 18.63
N SER A 550 22.95 0.23 19.23
CA SER A 550 22.57 0.29 20.64
C SER A 550 21.17 -0.27 20.93
N ASP A 551 20.35 -0.42 19.90
CA ASP A 551 18.96 -0.83 20.07
C ASP A 551 18.84 -2.29 20.55
N PRO A 552 18.20 -2.56 21.71
CA PRO A 552 18.00 -3.94 22.18
C PRO A 552 17.01 -4.71 21.30
N VAL A 553 16.25 -3.99 20.46
CA VAL A 553 15.27 -4.56 19.57
C VAL A 553 15.89 -4.70 18.19
N GLY A 554 15.89 -5.92 17.68
CA GLY A 554 16.22 -6.22 16.31
C GLY A 554 16.74 -7.62 16.13
N ASP A 555 16.83 -8.04 14.88
CA ASP A 555 17.47 -9.30 14.51
C ASP A 555 18.34 -9.11 13.26
N ALA A 556 19.07 -10.17 12.92
CA ALA A 556 19.94 -10.21 11.76
C ALA A 556 19.51 -11.39 10.87
N ILE A 557 18.30 -11.30 10.31
CA ILE A 557 17.81 -12.33 9.40
C ILE A 557 18.60 -12.30 8.09
N PHE A 558 18.88 -11.09 7.58
CA PHE A 558 19.73 -10.84 6.40
C PHE A 558 20.41 -9.44 6.47
N ALA A 559 21.45 -9.23 5.67
CA ALA A 559 22.36 -8.09 5.80
C ALA A 559 21.68 -6.72 5.66
N GLY A 560 20.82 -6.53 4.66
CA GLY A 560 20.13 -5.25 4.43
C GLY A 560 19.21 -4.85 5.58
N GLN A 561 18.61 -5.83 6.26
CA GLN A 561 17.73 -5.61 7.39
C GLN A 561 18.49 -5.39 8.70
N ALA A 562 19.58 -6.13 8.94
CA ALA A 562 20.38 -6.02 10.17
C ALA A 562 20.88 -4.58 10.47
N ALA A 563 21.27 -3.85 9.42
CA ALA A 563 21.76 -2.47 9.51
C ALA A 563 20.66 -1.39 9.44
N ALA A 564 19.42 -1.76 9.15
CA ALA A 564 18.30 -0.84 9.02
C ALA A 564 17.58 -0.63 10.36
N THR A 565 16.85 0.48 10.46
CA THR A 565 15.75 0.61 11.43
C THR A 565 14.60 -0.34 11.06
N GLY A 566 13.59 -0.44 11.90
CA GLY A 566 12.36 -1.16 11.61
C GLY A 566 11.31 -0.32 10.90
N ALA A 567 10.18 -0.96 10.63
CA ALA A 567 8.94 -0.41 10.10
C ALA A 567 7.81 -1.38 10.44
N ALA A 568 6.57 -0.91 10.46
CA ALA A 568 5.40 -1.77 10.54
C ALA A 568 4.65 -1.81 9.21
N TYR A 569 4.02 -2.94 8.91
CA TYR A 569 3.21 -3.13 7.70
C TYR A 569 2.25 -4.30 7.85
N ALA A 570 1.37 -4.51 6.87
CA ALA A 570 0.50 -5.68 6.80
C ALA A 570 -0.40 -5.91 8.05
N PRO A 571 -1.27 -4.94 8.43
CA PRO A 571 -2.26 -5.18 9.47
C PRO A 571 -3.38 -6.09 8.93
N TYR A 572 -3.38 -7.37 9.31
CA TYR A 572 -4.43 -8.33 8.92
C TYR A 572 -5.35 -8.64 10.09
N LEU A 573 -6.66 -8.52 9.87
CA LEU A 573 -7.66 -8.85 10.88
C LEU A 573 -7.51 -10.30 11.33
N PHE A 574 -7.30 -10.49 12.64
CA PHE A 574 -7.22 -11.80 13.26
C PHE A 574 -8.60 -12.19 13.80
N ASP A 575 -9.19 -11.36 14.65
CA ASP A 575 -10.60 -11.48 15.04
C ASP A 575 -11.13 -10.17 15.63
N ALA A 576 -12.45 -10.12 15.83
CA ALA A 576 -13.13 -8.99 16.44
C ALA A 576 -14.37 -9.49 17.19
N ARG A 577 -14.56 -9.05 18.42
CA ARG A 577 -15.72 -9.41 19.26
C ARG A 577 -16.08 -8.29 20.22
N VAL A 578 -17.35 -8.14 20.54
CA VAL A 578 -17.80 -7.20 21.57
C VAL A 578 -17.77 -7.89 22.94
N GLN A 579 -17.08 -7.29 23.89
CA GLN A 579 -16.99 -7.74 25.28
C GLN A 579 -17.26 -6.57 26.21
N ALA A 580 -18.29 -6.70 27.05
CA ALA A 580 -18.69 -5.66 28.02
C ALA A 580 -18.81 -4.24 27.40
N GLY A 581 -19.50 -4.14 26.26
CA GLY A 581 -19.71 -2.87 25.55
C GLY A 581 -18.50 -2.33 24.79
N ARG A 582 -17.38 -3.08 24.75
CA ARG A 582 -16.18 -2.71 24.00
C ARG A 582 -15.88 -3.67 22.88
N LEU A 583 -15.56 -3.16 21.70
CA LEU A 583 -14.96 -3.96 20.63
C LEU A 583 -13.53 -4.33 21.03
N VAL A 584 -13.26 -5.62 21.17
CA VAL A 584 -11.90 -6.17 21.25
C VAL A 584 -11.52 -6.63 19.85
N LEU A 585 -10.61 -5.88 19.23
CA LEU A 585 -10.09 -6.13 17.89
C LEU A 585 -8.67 -6.68 18.02
N ARG A 586 -8.39 -7.85 17.43
CA ARG A 586 -7.03 -8.35 17.28
C ARG A 586 -6.66 -8.45 15.82
N TYR A 587 -5.42 -8.13 15.54
CA TYR A 587 -4.87 -8.17 14.19
C TYR A 587 -3.39 -8.54 14.24
N THR A 588 -2.91 -9.20 13.21
CA THR A 588 -1.48 -9.41 13.05
C THR A 588 -0.85 -8.20 12.41
N LEU A 589 0.40 -7.91 12.76
CA LEU A 589 1.16 -6.81 12.21
C LEU A 589 2.57 -7.32 11.90
N SER A 590 3.05 -7.04 10.70
CA SER A 590 4.42 -7.36 10.30
C SER A 590 5.36 -6.25 10.73
N THR A 591 6.58 -6.64 11.09
CA THR A 591 7.67 -5.74 11.46
C THR A 591 8.87 -6.02 10.58
N TRP A 592 9.55 -4.97 10.11
CA TRP A 592 10.72 -5.10 9.23
C TRP A 592 12.01 -5.38 10.01
N ASN A 593 12.19 -4.73 11.16
CA ASN A 593 13.28 -5.03 12.07
C ASN A 593 12.75 -4.92 13.51
N PRO A 594 12.65 -6.04 14.25
CA PRO A 594 12.98 -7.40 13.82
C PRO A 594 12.05 -7.89 12.70
N TYR A 595 12.48 -8.83 11.87
CA TYR A 595 11.68 -9.30 10.73
C TYR A 595 10.68 -10.40 11.15
N GLN A 596 9.59 -9.98 11.80
CA GLN A 596 8.66 -10.85 12.52
C GLN A 596 7.18 -10.43 12.36
N VAL A 597 6.26 -11.34 12.65
CA VAL A 597 4.83 -11.05 12.82
C VAL A 597 4.47 -10.99 14.30
N VAL A 598 3.73 -9.96 14.70
CA VAL A 598 3.21 -9.78 16.06
C VAL A 598 1.68 -9.80 16.07
N LEU A 599 1.09 -10.29 17.17
CA LEU A 599 -0.34 -10.17 17.45
C LEU A 599 -0.58 -8.87 18.22
N MET A 600 -1.35 -7.97 17.62
CA MET A 600 -1.78 -6.70 18.21
C MET A 600 -3.20 -6.83 18.74
N ARG A 601 -3.53 -6.01 19.74
CA ARG A 601 -4.89 -5.87 20.26
C ARG A 601 -5.24 -4.40 20.45
N HIS A 602 -6.49 -4.09 20.16
CA HIS A 602 -7.08 -2.79 20.36
C HIS A 602 -8.43 -2.94 21.08
N ARG A 603 -8.82 -1.96 21.90
CA ARG A 603 -10.09 -1.94 22.64
C ARG A 603 -10.82 -0.62 22.46
N LEU A 604 -11.95 -0.64 21.77
CA LEU A 604 -12.76 0.56 21.50
C LEU A 604 -14.09 0.49 22.24
N ALA A 605 -14.63 1.61 22.72
CA ALA A 605 -16.04 1.63 23.04
C ALA A 605 -16.84 1.51 21.72
N VAL A 606 -17.92 0.73 21.72
CA VAL A 606 -18.77 0.59 20.53
C VAL A 606 -19.38 1.94 20.13
N ASP A 607 -19.72 2.77 21.11
CA ASP A 607 -20.29 4.11 20.89
C ASP A 607 -19.31 5.05 20.18
N ASP A 608 -18.00 4.91 20.41
CA ASP A 608 -16.98 5.72 19.72
C ASP A 608 -16.93 5.39 18.22
N LEU A 609 -17.15 4.12 17.85
CA LEU A 609 -17.19 3.69 16.45
C LEU A 609 -18.42 4.24 15.71
N ILE A 610 -19.56 4.27 16.40
CA ILE A 610 -20.82 4.79 15.86
C ILE A 610 -20.73 6.31 15.74
N THR A 611 -20.27 6.99 16.79
CA THR A 611 -20.15 8.46 16.82
C THR A 611 -19.15 8.98 15.77
N THR A 612 -18.01 8.31 15.59
CA THR A 612 -17.05 8.62 14.51
C THR A 612 -17.67 8.41 13.11
N SER A 613 -18.70 7.56 12.98
CA SER A 613 -19.41 7.35 11.71
C SER A 613 -20.43 8.44 11.38
N TYR A 614 -20.85 9.26 12.36
CA TYR A 614 -21.87 10.30 12.19
C TYR A 614 -21.39 11.73 12.48
N LEU A 615 -20.28 11.91 13.20
CA LEU A 615 -19.69 13.22 13.49
C LEU A 615 -18.38 13.41 12.73
N VAL A 616 -18.44 13.79 11.44
CA VAL A 616 -17.67 14.91 10.83
C VAL A 616 -18.41 15.39 9.60
#